data_AF-A0A356FD33-F1
#
_entry.id   AF-A0A356FD33-F1
#
_cell.length_a   1.000
_cell.length_b   1.000
_cell.length_c   1.000
_cell.angle_alpha   90.00
_cell.angle_beta   90.00
_cell.angle_gamma   90.00
#
_symmetry.space_group_name_H-M   'P 1'
#
loop_
_entity.id
_entity.type
_entity.pdbx_description
1 polymer ?
#
loop_
_entity_poly.entity_id
_entity_poly.type
_entity_poly.pdbx_seq_one_letter_code
_entity_poly.pdbx_strand_id
1 'polypeptide(L)' 'PSQPARRGKLLRRTTFALLGLPPTPQELYSFEKDDSPGAWEKVIDRLLSSASYGERWGRH' A
#
# COMPACT_ATOMS: atom_id res chain seq x y z
N PRO A 1 -19.76 -4.50 -9.02
CA PRO A 1 -18.46 -5.23 -9.04
C PRO A 1 -17.28 -4.26 -9.26
N SER A 2 -16.61 -3.89 -8.17
CA SER A 2 -15.42 -3.04 -8.21
C SER A 2 -14.27 -3.84 -8.81
N GLN A 3 -13.87 -3.49 -10.03
CA GLN A 3 -12.92 -4.29 -10.81
C GLN A 3 -11.60 -4.46 -10.03
N PRO A 4 -11.15 -5.71 -9.74
CA PRO A 4 -9.91 -5.98 -9.00
C PRO A 4 -8.68 -5.28 -9.62
N ALA A 5 -8.70 -5.08 -10.94
CA ALA A 5 -7.70 -4.31 -11.68
C ALA A 5 -7.50 -2.85 -11.16
N ARG A 6 -8.53 -2.23 -10.56
CA ARG A 6 -8.45 -0.86 -10.04
C ARG A 6 -7.82 -0.80 -8.65
N ARG A 7 -8.08 -1.80 -7.79
CA ARG A 7 -7.53 -1.90 -6.42
C ARG A 7 -6.03 -2.19 -6.43
N GLY A 8 -5.57 -3.20 -7.18
CA GLY A 8 -4.14 -3.50 -7.27
C GLY A 8 -3.31 -2.36 -7.86
N LYS A 9 -3.87 -1.63 -8.84
CA LYS A 9 -3.22 -0.45 -9.43
C LYS A 9 -3.11 0.72 -8.43
N LEU A 10 -4.13 0.92 -7.60
CA LEU A 10 -4.13 1.92 -6.53
C LEU A 10 -3.03 1.61 -5.51
N LEU A 11 -2.97 0.36 -5.02
CA LEU A 11 -1.95 -0.08 -4.08
C LEU A 11 -0.54 0.17 -4.63
N ARG A 12 -0.27 -0.28 -5.87
CA ARG A 12 1.02 -0.06 -6.53
C ARG A 12 1.41 1.42 -6.59
N ARG A 13 0.49 2.29 -6.99
CA ARG A 13 0.74 3.74 -7.07
C ARG A 13 1.08 4.33 -5.70
N THR A 14 0.33 3.95 -4.67
CA THR A 14 0.52 4.47 -3.30
C THR A 14 1.85 4.02 -2.70
N THR A 15 2.22 2.74 -2.82
CA THR A 15 3.50 2.25 -2.30
C THR A 15 4.68 2.96 -2.98
N PHE A 16 4.61 3.18 -4.29
CA PHE A 16 5.63 3.96 -5.00
C PHE A 16 5.68 5.42 -4.55
N ALA A 17 4.53 6.04 -4.35
CA ALA A 17 4.47 7.44 -3.90
C ALA A 17 5.09 7.62 -2.51
N LEU A 18 4.77 6.71 -1.57
CA LEU A 18 5.20 6.82 -0.17
C LEU A 18 6.61 6.28 0.06
N LEU A 19 6.93 5.10 -0.49
CA LEU A 19 8.18 4.38 -0.22
C LEU A 19 9.16 4.43 -1.38
N GLY A 20 8.69 4.63 -2.61
CA GLY A 20 9.54 4.61 -3.81
C GLY A 20 9.76 3.19 -4.37
N LEU A 21 9.10 2.21 -3.76
CA LEU A 21 9.19 0.80 -4.10
C LEU A 21 7.80 0.26 -4.47
N PRO A 22 7.71 -0.75 -5.35
CA PRO A 22 6.46 -1.45 -5.58
C PRO A 22 6.05 -2.25 -4.33
N PRO A 23 4.75 -2.54 -4.14
CA PRO A 23 4.29 -3.48 -3.13
C PRO A 23 4.79 -4.89 -3.47
N THR A 24 4.96 -5.72 -2.44
CA THR A 24 5.30 -7.14 -2.66
C THR A 24 4.10 -7.92 -3.24
N PRO A 25 4.33 -9.06 -3.93
CA PRO A 25 3.22 -9.90 -4.40
C PRO A 25 2.28 -10.35 -3.29
N GLN A 26 2.82 -10.63 -2.10
CA GLN A 26 2.03 -11.02 -0.94
C GLN A 26 1.14 -9.87 -0.44
N GLU A 27 1.63 -8.63 -0.46
CA GLU A 27 0.81 -7.46 -0.10
C GLU A 27 -0.32 -7.22 -1.07
N LEU A 28 -0.07 -7.37 -2.37
CA LEU A 28 -1.11 -7.31 -3.39
C LEU A 28 -2.20 -8.36 -3.11
N TYR A 29 -1.79 -9.60 -2.89
CA TYR A 29 -2.73 -10.69 -2.63
C TYR A 29 -3.52 -10.50 -1.33
N SER A 30 -2.85 -10.08 -0.25
CA SER A 30 -3.51 -9.79 1.03
C SER A 30 -4.49 -8.64 0.90
N PHE A 31 -4.15 -7.58 0.17
CA PHE A 31 -5.04 -6.46 -0.05
C PHE A 31 -6.22 -6.80 -0.98
N GLU A 32 -5.99 -7.61 -2.01
CA GLU A 32 -7.06 -8.08 -2.91
C GLU A 32 -8.05 -9.02 -2.21
N LYS A 33 -7.59 -9.73 -1.19
CA LYS A 33 -8.43 -10.60 -0.36
C LYS A 33 -9.08 -9.92 0.84
N ASP A 34 -8.58 -8.75 1.25
CA ASP A 34 -9.17 -8.00 2.35
C ASP A 34 -10.36 -7.17 1.82
N ASP A 35 -11.56 -7.73 1.97
CA ASP A 35 -12.81 -7.04 1.64
C ASP A 35 -13.37 -6.23 2.82
N SER A 36 -12.61 -6.08 3.91
CA SER A 36 -13.04 -5.23 5.01
C SER A 36 -13.11 -3.75 4.59
N PRO A 37 -14.05 -2.97 5.13
CA PRO A 37 -14.19 -1.55 4.80
C PRO A 37 -12.92 -0.73 5.12
N GLY A 38 -12.10 -1.18 6.08
CA GLY A 38 -10.84 -0.54 6.49
C GLY A 38 -9.58 -1.11 5.85
N ALA A 39 -9.69 -1.97 4.82
CA ALA A 39 -8.52 -2.58 4.17
C ALA A 39 -7.52 -1.54 3.64
N TRP A 40 -8.02 -0.41 3.15
CA TRP A 40 -7.19 0.68 2.64
C TRP A 40 -6.45 1.43 3.75
N GLU A 41 -7.14 1.73 4.85
CA GLU A 41 -6.53 2.43 6.00
C GLU A 41 -5.40 1.61 6.61
N LYS A 42 -5.59 0.29 6.76
CA LYS A 42 -4.52 -0.62 7.22
C LYS A 42 -3.28 -0.58 6.33
N VAL A 43 -3.47 -0.50 5.01
CA VAL A 43 -2.35 -0.36 4.06
C VAL A 43 -1.61 0.95 4.32
N ILE A 44 -2.33 2.07 4.43
CA ILE A 44 -1.71 3.38 4.67
C ILE A 44 -0.93 3.38 5.99
N ASP A 45 -1.55 2.88 7.06
CA ASP A 45 -0.93 2.80 8.39
C ASP A 45 0.38 1.98 8.37
N ARG A 46 0.35 0.82 7.70
CA ARG A 46 1.55 -0.01 7.50
C ARG A 46 2.64 0.72 6.71
N LEU A 47 2.27 1.42 5.63
CA LEU A 47 3.22 2.13 4.78
C LEU A 47 3.88 3.30 5.54
N LEU A 48 3.11 4.06 6.33
CA LEU A 48 3.63 5.15 7.15
C LEU A 48 4.52 4.64 8.29
N SER A 49 4.21 3.45 8.83
CA SER A 49 5.01 2.79 9.86
C SER A 49 6.27 2.08 9.32
N SER A 50 6.48 2.06 8.00
CA SER A 50 7.62 1.37 7.39
C SER A 50 8.92 2.17 7.55
N ALA A 51 10.04 1.48 7.83
CA ALA A 51 11.36 2.08 7.88
C ALA A 51 11.73 2.82 6.57
N SER A 52 11.32 2.26 5.42
CA SER A 52 11.55 2.90 4.11
C SER A 52 10.83 4.24 3.94
N TYR A 53 9.74 4.47 4.68
CA TYR A 53 9.08 5.78 4.73
C TYR A 53 9.95 6.77 5.51
N GLY A 54 10.44 6.37 6.68
CA GLY A 54 11.37 7.15 7.50
C GLY A 54 12.68 7.48 6.78
N GLU A 55 13.23 6.56 5.99
CA GLU A 55 14.43 6.84 5.18
C GLU A 55 14.18 7.89 4.08
N ARG A 56 12.96 7.93 3.53
CA ARG A 56 12.60 8.87 2.46
C ARG A 56 12.16 10.23 2.97
N TRP A 57 11.49 10.29 4.12
CA TRP A 57 10.86 11.51 4.65
C TRP A 57 11.46 12.00 5.98
N GLY A 58 12.26 11.19 6.67
CA GLY A 58 12.90 11.48 7.96
C GLY A 58 14.14 12.38 7.88
N ARG A 59 14.21 13.28 6.90
CA ARG A 59 15.21 14.36 6.84
C ARG A 59 14.66 15.70 7.33
N HIS A 60 13.57 15.72 8.09
CA HIS A 60 12.96 16.94 8.63
C HIS A 60 12.75 16.84 10.14
#